data_AF-A0A354U9L3-F1
#
_entry.id   AF-A0A354U9L3-F1
#
_cell.length_a   1.000
_cell.length_b   1.000
_cell.length_c   1.000
_cell.angle_alpha   90.00
_cell.angle_beta   90.00
_cell.angle_gamma   90.00
#
_symmetry.space_group_name_H-M   'P 1'
#
loop_
_entity.id
_entity.type
_entity.pdbx_description
1 polymer ?
#
loop_
_entity_poly.entity_id
_entity_poly.type
_entity_poly.pdbx_seq_one_letter_code
_entity_poly.pdbx_strand_id
1 'polypeptide(L)'
;MINWKRNLFFVWLSQILSLAGFGSVIPFIPLYMRNVLGVMDDGERGLWVSAFYFGGQLSFCISTPIWGALADRFGRRVMLLRANLVTACLFPLMAYVPGVIWL
;
A
#
# COMPACT_ATOMS: atom_id res chain seq x y z
N MET A 1 -29.38 -18.15 4.99
CA MET A 1 -29.42 -16.66 5.02
C MET A 1 -28.00 -16.13 5.13
N ILE A 2 -27.63 -15.14 4.31
CA ILE A 2 -26.33 -14.46 4.40
C ILE A 2 -26.25 -13.75 5.76
N ASN A 3 -25.29 -14.15 6.59
CA ASN A 3 -25.10 -13.56 7.92
C ASN A 3 -24.32 -12.25 7.80
N TRP A 4 -24.99 -11.21 7.32
CA TRP A 4 -24.37 -9.93 6.94
C TRP A 4 -23.58 -9.29 8.08
N LYS A 5 -24.03 -9.44 9.35
CA LYS A 5 -23.31 -8.95 10.54
C LYS A 5 -21.93 -9.59 10.67
N ARG A 6 -21.85 -10.91 10.45
CA ARG A 6 -20.59 -11.66 10.53
C ARG A 6 -19.64 -11.28 9.39
N ASN A 7 -20.17 -11.15 8.17
CA ASN A 7 -19.37 -10.72 7.02
C ASN A 7 -18.84 -9.29 7.19
N LEU A 8 -19.68 -8.38 7.69
CA LEU A 8 -19.30 -7.00 7.96
C LEU A 8 -18.18 -6.94 9.00
N PHE A 9 -18.27 -7.72 10.08
CA PHE A 9 -17.23 -7.80 11.10
C PHE A 9 -15.87 -8.22 10.49
N PHE A 10 -15.84 -9.25 9.64
CA PHE A 10 -14.59 -9.68 9.00
C PHE A 10 -14.03 -8.65 8.02
N VAL A 11 -14.89 -8.02 7.22
CA VAL A 11 -14.47 -6.95 6.30
C VAL A 11 -13.91 -5.76 7.09
N TRP A 12 -14.62 -5.33 8.14
CA TRP A 12 -14.20 -4.25 9.01
C TRP A 12 -12.85 -4.54 9.69
N LEU A 13 -12.70 -5.74 10.26
CA LEU A 13 -11.45 -6.17 10.88
C LEU A 13 -10.29 -6.17 9.88
N SER A 14 -10.52 -6.72 8.67
CA SER A 14 -9.49 -6.71 7.61
C SER A 14 -9.09 -5.29 7.22
N GLN A 15 -10.06 -4.36 7.10
CA GLN A 15 -9.78 -2.97 6.75
C GLN A 15 -8.96 -2.26 7.83
N ILE A 16 -9.25 -2.50 9.11
CA ILE A 16 -8.46 -1.92 10.21
C ILE A 16 -7.02 -2.43 10.17
N LEU A 17 -6.83 -3.74 9.99
CA LEU A 17 -5.49 -4.32 9.91
C LEU A 17 -4.71 -3.77 8.72
N SER A 18 -5.35 -3.64 7.55
CA SER A 18 -4.74 -3.03 6.38
C SER A 18 -4.35 -1.57 6.65
N LEU A 19 -5.26 -0.75 7.20
CA LEU A 19 -5.00 0.66 7.48
C LEU A 19 -3.89 0.86 8.53
N ALA A 20 -3.86 0.03 9.57
CA ALA A 20 -2.79 0.06 10.57
C ALA A 20 -1.43 -0.28 9.93
N GLY A 21 -1.38 -1.30 9.07
CA GLY A 21 -0.20 -1.66 8.31
C GLY A 21 0.32 -0.51 7.44
N PHE A 22 -0.53 0.02 6.54
CA PHE A 22 -0.18 1.16 5.69
C PHE A 22 0.24 2.40 6.50
N GLY A 23 -0.52 2.74 7.54
CA GLY A 23 -0.27 3.90 8.39
C GLY A 23 1.07 3.83 9.13
N SER A 24 1.52 2.62 9.49
CA SER A 24 2.81 2.43 10.15
C SER A 24 4.01 2.72 9.25
N VAL A 25 3.92 2.51 7.93
CA VAL A 25 5.05 2.67 6.99
C VAL A 25 5.35 4.13 6.66
N ILE A 26 4.30 4.93 6.49
CA ILE A 26 4.34 6.35 6.10
C ILE A 26 5.39 7.19 6.86
N PRO A 27 5.44 7.18 8.21
CA PRO A 27 6.41 7.99 8.96
C PRO A 27 7.85 7.51 8.83
N PHE A 28 8.09 6.26 8.42
CA PHE A 28 9.43 5.71 8.25
C PHE A 28 10.04 6.03 6.88
N ILE A 29 9.25 6.43 5.88
CA ILE A 29 9.78 6.71 4.53
C ILE A 29 10.87 7.80 4.53
N PRO A 30 10.69 8.96 5.19
CA PRO A 30 11.74 9.98 5.25
C PRO A 30 12.99 9.49 6.00
N LEU A 31 12.81 8.67 7.03
CA LEU A 31 13.90 8.07 7.81
C LEU A 31 14.66 7.01 6.99
N TYR A 32 13.96 6.22 6.18
CA TYR A 32 14.54 5.23 5.27
C TYR A 32 15.38 5.91 4.19
N MET A 33 14.87 6.99 3.59
CA MET A 33 15.62 7.79 2.62
C MET A 33 16.89 8.41 3.19
N ARG A 34 16.87 8.81 4.46
CA ARG A 34 18.07 9.34 5.13
C ARG A 34 19.07 8.24 5.50
N ASN A 35 18.61 7.21 6.20
CA ASN A 35 19.50 6.26 6.89
C ASN A 35 19.95 5.10 6.01
N VAL A 36 19.10 4.65 5.07
CA VAL A 36 19.39 3.50 4.21
C VAL A 36 19.85 3.96 2.84
N LEU A 37 19.23 5.01 2.31
CA LEU A 37 19.51 5.51 0.97
C LEU A 37 20.52 6.67 0.92
N GLY A 38 20.90 7.22 2.08
CA GLY A 38 21.99 8.19 2.19
C GLY A 38 21.69 9.59 1.63
N VAL A 39 20.42 9.95 1.41
CA VAL A 39 20.04 11.29 0.93
C VAL A 39 20.22 12.30 2.06
N MET A 40 21.42 12.90 2.15
CA MET A 40 21.83 13.81 3.21
C MET A 40 21.22 15.21 3.05
N ASP A 41 21.01 15.68 1.81
CA ASP A 41 20.39 16.98 1.54
C ASP A 41 18.88 16.97 1.86
N ASP A 42 18.44 17.93 2.66
CA ASP A 42 17.04 18.00 3.09
C ASP A 42 16.10 18.46 1.96
N GLY A 43 16.60 19.28 1.03
CA GLY A 43 15.86 19.72 -0.16
C GLY A 43 15.61 18.56 -1.13
N GLU A 44 16.65 17.80 -1.45
CA GLU A 44 16.56 16.63 -2.31
C GLU A 44 15.68 15.52 -1.68
N ARG A 45 15.77 15.31 -0.35
CA ARG A 45 14.95 14.32 0.35
C ARG A 45 13.46 14.63 0.25
N GLY A 46 13.06 15.90 0.38
CA GLY A 46 11.66 16.31 0.22
C GLY A 46 11.10 16.02 -1.17
N LEU A 47 11.92 16.23 -2.21
CA LEU A 47 11.57 15.91 -3.60
C LEU A 47 11.40 14.40 -3.80
N TRP A 48 12.32 13.58 -3.29
CA TRP A 48 12.20 12.13 -3.41
C TRP A 48 11.01 11.56 -2.64
N VAL A 49 10.76 12.03 -1.41
CA VAL A 49 9.60 11.61 -0.62
C VAL A 49 8.31 11.96 -1.37
N SER A 50 8.19 13.20 -1.85
CA SER A 50 6.99 13.63 -2.58
C SER A 50 6.81 12.90 -3.91
N ALA A 51 7.89 12.63 -4.65
CA ALA A 51 7.85 11.83 -5.87
C ALA A 51 7.39 10.39 -5.62
N PHE A 52 7.87 9.75 -4.53
CA PHE A 52 7.43 8.42 -4.12
C PHE A 52 5.93 8.39 -3.81
N TYR A 53 5.44 9.32 -2.98
CA TYR A 53 4.01 9.42 -2.67
C TYR A 53 3.17 9.69 -3.93
N PHE A 54 3.61 10.64 -4.76
CA PHE A 54 2.91 10.97 -5.99
C PHE A 54 2.84 9.77 -6.94
N GLY A 55 3.94 9.03 -7.14
CA GLY A 55 3.98 7.82 -7.94
C GLY A 55 2.98 6.77 -7.43
N GLY A 56 3.00 6.49 -6.12
CA GLY A 56 2.06 5.56 -5.49
C GLY A 56 0.60 5.99 -5.67
N GLN A 57 0.28 7.26 -5.41
CA GLN A 57 -1.07 7.79 -5.57
C GLN A 57 -1.55 7.80 -7.03
N LEU A 58 -0.66 8.09 -7.98
CA LEU A 58 -0.96 8.02 -9.40
C LEU A 58 -1.26 6.59 -9.85
N SER A 59 -0.44 5.62 -9.42
CA SER A 59 -0.70 4.20 -9.67
C SER A 59 -2.02 3.75 -9.04
N PHE A 60 -2.34 4.21 -7.83
CA PHE A 60 -3.64 3.97 -7.20
C PHE A 60 -4.78 4.57 -8.02
N CYS A 61 -4.65 5.82 -8.47
CA CYS A 61 -5.66 6.52 -9.28
C CYS A 61 -6.02 5.72 -10.54
N ILE A 62 -5.01 5.20 -11.24
CA ILE A 62 -5.20 4.39 -12.45
C ILE A 62 -5.74 2.98 -12.11
N SER A 63 -5.24 2.38 -11.03
CA SER A 63 -5.61 1.00 -10.66
C SER A 63 -7.01 0.89 -10.07
N THR A 64 -7.50 1.93 -9.39
CA THR A 64 -8.81 1.95 -8.72
C THR A 64 -9.98 1.61 -9.66
N PRO A 65 -10.16 2.25 -10.84
CA PRO A 65 -11.23 1.90 -11.75
C PRO A 65 -11.10 0.47 -12.31
N ILE A 66 -9.88 0.02 -12.60
CA ILE A 66 -9.61 -1.32 -13.14
C ILE A 66 -9.98 -2.39 -12.10
N TRP A 67 -9.50 -2.23 -10.86
CA TRP A 67 -9.80 -3.15 -9.77
C TRP A 67 -11.26 -3.12 -9.36
N GLY A 68 -11.92 -1.96 -9.41
CA GLY A 68 -13.37 -1.83 -9.19
C GLY A 68 -14.19 -2.61 -10.21
N ALA A 69 -13.91 -2.42 -11.50
CA ALA A 69 -14.59 -3.13 -12.58
C ALA A 69 -14.38 -4.66 -12.50
N LEU A 70 -13.16 -5.11 -12.16
CA LEU A 70 -12.91 -6.54 -11.95
C LEU A 70 -13.65 -7.09 -10.72
N ALA A 71 -13.73 -6.32 -9.63
CA ALA A 71 -14.42 -6.74 -8.40
C ALA A 71 -15.91 -6.97 -8.64
N ASP A 72 -16.53 -6.17 -9.50
CA ASP A 72 -17.94 -6.34 -9.87
C ASP A 72 -18.15 -7.56 -10.79
N ARG A 73 -17.14 -7.96 -11.60
CA ARG A 73 -17.22 -9.15 -12.48
C ARG A 73 -16.89 -10.48 -11.79
N PHE A 74 -15.87 -10.52 -10.94
CA PHE A 74 -15.37 -11.76 -10.30
C PHE A 74 -15.83 -11.94 -8.85
N GLY A 75 -16.51 -10.93 -8.29
CA GLY A 75 -17.01 -10.94 -6.92
C GLY A 75 -16.03 -10.31 -5.93
N ARG A 76 -16.56 -9.37 -5.12
CA ARG A 76 -15.81 -8.54 -4.18
C ARG A 76 -15.01 -9.31 -3.13
N ARG A 77 -15.49 -10.48 -2.70
CA ARG A 77 -14.82 -11.30 -1.65
C ARG A 77 -13.49 -11.87 -2.13
N VAL A 78 -13.45 -12.45 -3.33
CA VAL A 78 -12.23 -13.04 -3.90
C VAL A 78 -11.21 -11.94 -4.19
N MET A 79 -11.70 -10.80 -4.66
CA MET A 79 -10.88 -9.63 -4.96
C MET A 79 -10.18 -9.08 -3.71
N LEU A 80 -10.91 -8.95 -2.59
CA LEU A 80 -10.35 -8.54 -1.29
C LEU A 80 -9.25 -9.50 -0.78
N LEU A 81 -9.43 -10.80 -0.95
CA LEU A 81 -8.44 -11.79 -0.51
C LEU A 81 -7.16 -11.72 -1.36
N ARG A 82 -7.29 -11.59 -2.69
CA ARG A 82 -6.14 -11.44 -3.59
C ARG A 82 -5.34 -10.18 -3.28
N ALA A 83 -6.01 -9.05 -3.08
CA ALA A 83 -5.35 -7.79 -2.75
C ALA A 83 -4.56 -7.92 -1.44
N ASN A 84 -5.16 -8.43 -0.37
CA ASN A 84 -4.48 -8.58 0.91
C ASN A 84 -3.31 -9.57 0.86
N LEU A 85 -3.42 -10.69 0.13
CA LEU A 85 -2.32 -11.63 -0.04
C LEU A 85 -1.14 -11.00 -0.78
N VAL A 86 -1.41 -10.27 -1.86
CA VAL A 86 -0.37 -9.57 -2.62
C VAL A 86 0.30 -8.51 -1.75
N THR A 87 -0.47 -7.70 -1.02
CA THR A 87 0.09 -6.68 -0.10
C THR A 87 0.93 -7.32 1.01
N ALA A 88 0.47 -8.44 1.60
CA ALA A 88 1.20 -9.15 2.64
C ALA A 88 2.56 -9.69 2.16
N CYS A 89 2.68 -10.06 0.88
CA CYS A 89 3.96 -10.48 0.29
C CYS A 89 4.83 -9.30 -0.15
N LEU A 90 4.24 -8.25 -0.71
CA LEU A 90 4.99 -7.10 -1.24
C LEU A 90 5.63 -6.24 -0.16
N PHE A 91 4.95 -6.05 0.98
CA PHE A 91 5.48 -5.21 2.07
C PHE A 91 6.83 -5.72 2.62
N PRO A 92 6.99 -7.02 2.93
CA PRO A 92 8.30 -7.58 3.30
C PRO A 92 9.35 -7.47 2.19
N LEU A 93 8.95 -7.59 0.93
CA LEU A 93 9.86 -7.49 -0.22
C LEU A 93 10.46 -6.09 -0.36
N MET A 94 9.73 -5.04 0.02
CA MET A 94 10.23 -3.66 0.02
C MET A 94 11.46 -3.47 0.93
N ALA A 95 11.68 -4.33 1.93
CA ALA A 95 12.86 -4.27 2.79
C ALA A 95 14.18 -4.56 2.04
N TYR A 96 14.12 -5.16 0.85
CA TYR A 96 15.30 -5.53 0.05
C TYR A 96 15.60 -4.54 -1.09
N VAL A 97 14.98 -3.36 -1.09
CA VAL A 97 15.19 -2.35 -2.15
C VAL A 97 16.61 -1.78 -2.06
N PRO A 98 17.42 -1.87 -3.14
CA PRO A 98 18.84 -1.55 -3.10
C PRO A 98 19.18 -0.04 -3.28
N GLY A 99 18.23 0.83 -3.62
CA GLY A 99 18.50 2.26 -3.85
C GLY A 99 17.25 3.10 -4.11
N VAL A 100 17.37 4.44 -4.06
CA VAL A 100 16.26 5.40 -4.26
C VAL A 100 15.63 5.26 -5.65
N ILE A 101 16.45 4.97 -6.66
CA ILE A 101 16.02 4.77 -8.04
C ILE A 101 15.14 3.51 -8.22
N TRP A 102 15.24 2.56 -7.28
CA TRP A 102 14.47 1.32 -7.27
C TRP A 102 13.23 1.40 -6.37
N LEU A 103 12.99 2.57 -5.77
CA LEU A 103 11.86 2.86 -4.88
C LEU A 103 10.64 3.31 -5.69
#